data_AF-R0DUV5-F1
#
_entry.id   AF-R0DUV5-F1
#
_cell.length_a   1.000
_cell.length_b   1.000
_cell.length_c   1.000
_cell.angle_alpha   90.00
_cell.angle_beta   90.00
_cell.angle_gamma   90.00
#
_symmetry.space_group_name_H-M   'P 1'
#
loop_
_entity.id
_entity.type
_entity.pdbx_description
1 polymer ?
#
loop_
_entity_poly.entity_id
_entity_poly.type
_entity_poly.pdbx_seq_one_letter_code
_entity_poly.pdbx_strand_id
1 'polypeptide(L)'
;MKPSRLAVAALLLCASGLSCAADANPKVLSAAEGYRGDALHLLERLVNIDSGTGNEAGLSQIGTIVTDELRKAGAQVETVSAAPAVGNNILATWKGTG
;
A
#
# COMPACT_ATOMS: atom_id res chain seq x y z
N MET A 1 -17.82 35.08 42.77
CA MET A 1 -17.83 35.58 41.37
C MET A 1 -18.40 34.47 40.50
N LYS A 2 -19.60 34.65 39.92
CA LYS A 2 -20.27 33.62 39.12
C LYS A 2 -19.63 33.59 37.72
N PRO A 3 -19.13 32.43 37.24
CA PRO A 3 -18.55 32.36 35.91
C PRO A 3 -19.61 32.74 34.88
N SER A 4 -19.27 33.69 34.00
CA SER A 4 -20.16 34.19 32.97
C SER A 4 -20.57 33.05 32.03
N ARG A 5 -21.87 32.88 31.81
CA ARG A 5 -22.43 31.85 30.91
C ARG A 5 -21.86 31.94 29.49
N LEU A 6 -21.36 33.11 29.09
CA LEU A 6 -20.66 33.34 27.82
C LEU A 6 -19.29 32.65 27.76
N ALA A 7 -18.56 32.55 28.88
CA ALA A 7 -17.26 31.88 28.92
C ALA A 7 -17.39 30.35 28.79
N VAL A 8 -18.50 29.79 29.30
CA VAL A 8 -18.81 28.36 29.17
C VAL A 8 -19.21 28.01 27.73
N ALA A 9 -19.98 28.89 27.06
CA ALA A 9 -20.38 28.69 25.67
C ALA A 9 -19.19 28.77 24.69
N ALA A 10 -18.23 29.67 24.93
CA ALA A 10 -17.02 29.78 24.11
C ALA A 10 -16.10 28.56 24.22
N LEU A 11 -16.01 27.93 25.41
CA LEU A 11 -15.19 26.74 25.63
C LEU A 11 -15.78 25.49 24.96
N LEU A 12 -17.12 25.40 24.88
CA LEU A 12 -17.83 24.31 24.20
C LEU A 12 -17.73 24.39 22.67
N LEU A 13 -17.59 25.59 22.11
CA LEU A 13 -17.48 25.80 20.66
C LEU A 13 -16.09 25.47 20.09
N CYS A 14 -15.06 25.40 20.94
CA CYS A 14 -13.69 25.02 20.54
C CYS A 14 -13.43 23.50 20.56
N ALA A 15 -14.35 22.70 21.11
CA ALA A 15 -14.20 21.24 21.21
C ALA A 15 -14.70 20.47 19.98
N SER A 16 -15.41 21.13 19.05
CA SER A 16 -15.97 20.52 17.84
C SER A 16 -14.97 20.37 16.68
N GLY A 17 -13.71 20.75 16.89
CA GLY A 17 -12.65 20.71 15.88
C GLY A 17 -11.72 19.49 15.95
N LEU A 18 -11.95 18.51 16.84
CA LEU A 18 -11.21 17.24 16.76
C LEU A 18 -11.64 16.54 15.48
N SER A 19 -10.81 16.63 14.45
CA SER A 19 -10.90 15.73 13.30
C SER A 19 -10.93 14.31 13.85
N CYS A 20 -12.09 13.65 13.76
CA CYS A 20 -12.18 12.20 13.85
C CYS A 20 -11.52 11.63 12.59
N ALA A 21 -10.19 11.72 12.51
CA ALA A 21 -9.45 10.80 11.67
C ALA A 21 -9.84 9.40 12.15
N ALA A 22 -10.39 8.59 11.26
CA ALA A 22 -10.74 7.23 11.61
C ALA A 22 -9.46 6.53 12.11
N ASP A 23 -9.52 5.95 13.32
CA ASP A 23 -8.42 5.14 13.84
C ASP A 23 -8.10 4.01 12.86
N ALA A 24 -6.81 3.68 12.74
CA ALA A 24 -6.39 2.55 11.94
C ALA A 24 -7.11 1.27 12.42
N ASN A 25 -7.56 0.43 11.49
CA ASN A 25 -8.14 -0.86 11.86
C ASN A 25 -7.05 -1.68 12.60
N PRO A 26 -7.24 -2.02 13.89
CA PRO A 26 -6.17 -2.59 14.71
C PRO A 26 -5.71 -3.96 14.20
N LYS A 27 -6.59 -4.72 13.52
CA LYS A 27 -6.22 -6.00 12.91
C LYS A 27 -5.32 -5.80 11.70
N VAL A 28 -5.65 -4.82 10.85
CA VAL A 28 -4.84 -4.50 9.66
C VAL A 28 -3.49 -3.93 10.08
N LEU A 29 -3.47 -3.03 11.06
CA LEU A 29 -2.24 -2.44 11.59
C LEU A 29 -1.32 -3.52 12.16
N SER A 30 -1.84 -4.38 13.04
CA SER A 30 -1.04 -5.47 13.63
C SER A 30 -0.53 -6.45 12.58
N ALA A 31 -1.33 -6.78 11.55
CA ALA A 31 -0.88 -7.63 10.44
C ALA A 31 0.23 -6.96 9.62
N ALA A 32 0.10 -5.67 9.30
CA ALA A 32 1.11 -4.93 8.56
C ALA A 32 2.41 -4.77 9.34
N GLU A 33 2.32 -4.50 10.65
CA GLU A 33 3.49 -4.44 11.54
C GLU A 33 4.20 -5.79 11.64
N GLY A 34 3.44 -6.88 11.75
CA GLY A 34 3.99 -8.24 11.74
C GLY A 34 4.69 -8.60 10.43
N TYR A 35 4.21 -8.08 9.29
CA TYR A 35 4.79 -8.33 7.97
C TYR A 35 6.01 -7.43 7.64
N ARG A 36 6.39 -6.50 8.53
CA ARG A 36 7.46 -5.52 8.26
C ARG A 36 8.78 -6.15 7.81
N GLY A 37 9.19 -7.25 8.43
CA GLY A 37 10.45 -7.93 8.08
C GLY A 37 10.43 -8.45 6.64
N ASP A 38 9.37 -9.17 6.28
CA ASP A 38 9.19 -9.72 4.93
C ASP A 38 9.04 -8.61 3.89
N ALA A 39 8.36 -7.51 4.23
CA ALA A 39 8.25 -6.35 3.36
C ALA A 39 9.61 -5.70 3.07
N LEU A 40 10.48 -5.56 4.10
CA LEU A 40 11.83 -5.03 3.93
C LEU A 40 12.72 -5.96 3.10
N HIS A 41 12.63 -7.28 3.33
CA HIS A 41 13.36 -8.26 2.54
C HIS A 41 12.88 -8.31 1.07
N LEU A 42 11.57 -8.18 0.83
CA LEU A 42 11.05 -8.03 -0.52
C LEU A 42 11.58 -6.74 -1.17
N LEU A 43 11.57 -5.62 -0.45
CA LEU A 43 12.11 -4.36 -0.96
C LEU A 43 13.59 -4.51 -1.33
N GLU A 44 14.41 -5.11 -0.46
CA GLU A 44 15.82 -5.39 -0.71
C GLU A 44 16.02 -6.18 -2.01
N ARG A 45 15.25 -7.26 -2.21
CA ARG A 45 15.32 -8.05 -3.45
C ARG A 45 14.98 -7.23 -4.69
N LEU A 46 13.98 -6.35 -4.60
CA LEU A 46 13.54 -5.52 -5.73
C LEU A 46 14.56 -4.42 -6.06
N VAL A 47 15.05 -3.68 -5.06
CA VAL A 47 15.95 -2.53 -5.28
C VAL A 47 17.36 -2.93 -5.68
N ASN A 48 17.78 -4.17 -5.38
CA ASN A 48 19.08 -4.70 -5.82
C ASN A 48 19.08 -5.15 -7.29
N ILE A 49 17.94 -5.07 -7.99
CA ILE A 49 17.84 -5.33 -9.43
C ILE A 49 17.81 -4.00 -10.17
N ASP A 50 18.78 -3.76 -11.05
CA ASP A 50 18.71 -2.64 -11.97
C ASP A 50 17.61 -2.92 -13.01
N SER A 51 16.44 -2.33 -12.81
CA SER A 51 15.29 -2.42 -13.72
C SER A 51 15.01 -1.08 -14.42
N GLY A 52 16.06 -0.33 -14.77
CA GLY A 52 15.91 0.91 -15.54
C GLY A 52 15.12 0.69 -16.85
N THR A 53 14.37 1.70 -17.28
CA THR A 53 13.58 1.62 -18.52
C THR A 53 14.42 1.16 -19.71
N GLY A 54 13.96 0.12 -20.40
CA GLY A 54 14.69 -0.48 -21.54
C GLY A 54 15.68 -1.59 -21.16
N ASN A 55 15.96 -1.80 -19.86
CA ASN A 55 16.75 -2.94 -19.40
C ASN A 55 15.89 -4.21 -19.35
N GLU A 56 15.84 -4.94 -20.46
CA GLU A 56 15.02 -6.15 -20.60
C GLU A 56 15.32 -7.21 -19.52
N ALA A 57 16.60 -7.43 -19.22
CA ALA A 57 17.02 -8.43 -18.25
C ALA A 57 16.52 -8.07 -16.84
N GLY A 58 16.72 -6.81 -16.42
CA GLY A 58 16.25 -6.31 -15.13
C GLY A 58 14.73 -6.32 -15.01
N LEU A 59 14.02 -5.92 -16.07
CA LEU A 59 12.55 -5.94 -16.13
C LEU A 59 12.00 -7.37 -16.05
N SER A 60 12.67 -8.35 -16.66
CA SER A 60 12.28 -9.76 -16.58
C SER A 60 12.50 -10.35 -15.18
N GLN A 61 13.62 -10.02 -14.54
CA GLN A 61 13.94 -10.46 -13.18
C GLN A 61 12.96 -9.89 -12.16
N ILE A 62 12.74 -8.57 -12.16
CA ILE A 62 11.79 -7.93 -11.24
C ILE A 62 10.36 -8.41 -11.50
N GLY A 63 10.01 -8.62 -12.78
CA GLY A 63 8.68 -9.11 -13.17
C GLY A 63 8.38 -10.52 -12.65
N THR A 64 9.40 -11.38 -12.58
CA THR A 64 9.28 -12.73 -11.97
C THR A 64 8.97 -12.61 -10.48
N ILE A 65 9.73 -11.79 -9.74
CA ILE A 65 9.52 -11.58 -8.30
C ILE A 65 8.12 -11.06 -8.02
N VAL A 66 7.70 -10.00 -8.73
CA VAL A 66 6.40 -9.36 -8.53
C VAL A 66 5.26 -10.34 -8.85
N THR A 67 5.38 -11.10 -9.94
CA THR A 67 4.40 -12.12 -10.32
C THR A 67 4.24 -13.18 -9.23
N ASP A 68 5.33 -13.66 -8.66
CA ASP A 68 5.30 -14.67 -7.60
C ASP A 68 4.65 -14.13 -6.32
N GLU A 69 4.98 -12.91 -5.89
CA GLU A 69 4.37 -12.30 -4.71
C GLU A 69 2.86 -12.05 -4.91
N LEU A 70 2.44 -11.62 -6.10
CA LEU A 70 1.02 -11.43 -6.44
C LEU A 70 0.25 -12.75 -6.42
N ARG A 71 0.84 -13.83 -6.95
CA ARG A 71 0.24 -15.18 -6.89
C ARG A 71 0.13 -15.68 -5.46
N LYS A 72 1.16 -15.49 -4.63
CA LYS A 72 1.11 -15.80 -3.19
C LYS A 72 0.00 -15.03 -2.47
N ALA A 73 -0.25 -13.79 -2.87
CA ALA A 73 -1.35 -12.96 -2.37
C ALA A 73 -2.73 -13.34 -2.96
N GLY A 74 -2.83 -14.44 -3.71
CA GLY A 74 -4.09 -14.97 -4.23
C GLY A 74 -4.57 -14.34 -5.54
N ALA A 75 -3.72 -13.58 -6.23
CA ALA A 75 -4.06 -13.02 -7.53
C ALA A 75 -3.99 -14.09 -8.63
N GLN A 76 -4.90 -14.00 -9.60
CA GLN A 76 -4.67 -14.53 -10.95
C GLN A 76 -3.78 -13.54 -11.69
N VAL A 77 -2.66 -14.01 -12.24
CA VAL A 77 -1.64 -13.15 -12.83
C VAL A 77 -1.37 -13.54 -14.28
N GLU A 78 -1.46 -12.54 -15.15
CA GLU A 78 -1.15 -12.62 -16.58
C GLU A 78 -0.08 -11.59 -16.94
N THR A 79 0.68 -11.85 -18.01
CA THR A 79 1.67 -10.93 -18.55
C THR A 79 1.29 -10.52 -19.96
N VAL A 80 1.27 -9.22 -20.23
CA VAL A 80 0.95 -8.64 -21.53
C VAL A 80 2.16 -7.90 -22.06
N SER A 81 2.51 -8.11 -23.34
CA SER A 81 3.65 -7.42 -23.95
C SER A 81 3.49 -5.89 -23.85
N ALA A 82 4.58 -5.20 -23.50
CA ALA A 82 4.63 -3.73 -23.47
C ALA A 82 4.95 -3.10 -24.84
N ALA A 83 4.94 -3.89 -25.92
CA ALA A 83 5.30 -3.43 -27.26
C ALA A 83 4.57 -2.13 -27.67
N PRO A 84 5.29 -1.16 -28.26
CA PRO A 84 6.67 -1.26 -28.78
C PRO A 84 7.78 -1.05 -27.73
N ALA A 85 7.44 -0.84 -26.45
CA ALA A 85 8.43 -0.76 -25.37
C ALA A 85 8.97 -2.15 -24.98
N VAL A 86 10.14 -2.17 -24.35
CA VAL A 86 10.79 -3.39 -23.83
C VAL A 86 10.06 -3.87 -22.57
N GLY A 87 9.85 -5.19 -22.47
CA GLY A 87 9.31 -5.86 -21.29
C GLY A 87 7.83 -6.22 -21.38
N ASN A 88 7.26 -6.59 -20.22
CA ASN A 88 5.87 -7.00 -20.08
C ASN A 88 5.19 -6.23 -18.94
N ASN A 89 3.92 -5.90 -19.14
CA ASN A 89 3.02 -5.45 -18.09
C ASN A 89 2.47 -6.66 -17.33
N ILE A 90 2.34 -6.54 -16.01
CA ILE A 90 1.77 -7.58 -15.14
C ILE A 90 0.34 -7.18 -14.81
N LEU A 91 -0.62 -8.04 -15.16
CA LEU A 91 -2.04 -7.87 -14.84
C LEU A 91 -2.39 -8.84 -13.71
N ALA A 92 -2.75 -8.31 -12.55
CA ALA A 92 -3.16 -9.08 -11.37
C ALA A 92 -4.65 -8.86 -11.07
N THR A 93 -5.40 -9.94 -10.95
CA THR A 93 -6.84 -9.92 -10.72
C THR A 93 -7.21 -10.73 -9.48
N TRP A 94 -8.05 -10.16 -8.62
CA TRP A 94 -8.69 -10.86 -7.49
C TRP A 94 -10.19 -10.92 -7.72
N LYS A 95 -10.80 -12.08 -7.45
CA LYS A 95 -12.25 -12.24 -7.48
C LYS A 95 -12.85 -11.86 -6.13
N GLY A 96 -13.60 -10.76 -6.09
CA GLY A 96 -14.36 -10.34 -4.91
C GLY A 96 -15.61 -11.20 -4.69
N THR A 97 -16.25 -11.03 -3.53
CA THR A 97 -17.49 -11.73 -3.15
C THR A 97 -18.77 -10.97 -3.48
N GLY A 98 -18.66 -9.74 -3.99
CA GLY A 98 -19.77 -8.78 -4.02
C GLY A 98 -19.78 -7.94 -2.74
#